data_AF-A0A3D4QQ32-F1
#
_entry.id   AF-A0A3D4QQ32-F1
#
_cell.length_a   1.000
_cell.length_b   1.000
_cell.length_c   1.000
_cell.angle_alpha   90.00
_cell.angle_beta   90.00
_cell.angle_gamma   90.00
#
_symmetry.space_group_name_H-M   'P 1'
#
loop_
_entity.id
_entity.type
_entity.pdbx_description
1 polymer ?
#
loop_
_entity_poly.entity_id
_entity_poly.type
_entity_poly.pdbx_seq_one_letter_code
_entity_poly.pdbx_strand_id
1 'polypeptide(L)'
;MTKRDYTQEFKEQILRECQEVGNVAVVARRHNISPNTIHTWRRKARRTGSTTPLPADDVKRIKELEARLAKISTENDRLKRIVAEKELQITIMEEVRDLKTLDNRQSDDSQSVDRTRV
;
A
#
# COMPACT_ATOMS: atom_id res chain seq x y z
N MET A 1 -13.19 12.65 39.06
CA MET A 1 -13.49 13.75 38.12
C MET A 1 -14.49 13.22 37.10
N THR A 2 -15.73 13.71 37.11
CA THR A 2 -16.79 13.24 36.20
C THR A 2 -16.51 13.74 34.79
N LYS A 3 -16.38 12.81 33.84
CA LYS A 3 -16.16 13.14 32.44
C LYS A 3 -17.50 13.61 31.87
N ARG A 4 -17.56 14.85 31.37
CA ARG A 4 -18.70 15.30 30.56
C ARG A 4 -18.64 14.60 29.21
N ASP A 5 -19.60 13.73 28.96
CA ASP A 5 -19.78 13.12 27.66
C ASP A 5 -20.69 14.01 26.80
N TYR A 6 -20.25 14.27 25.57
CA TYR A 6 -20.96 15.07 24.60
C TYR A 6 -21.34 14.18 23.42
N THR A 7 -22.56 14.36 22.92
CA THR A 7 -23.06 13.66 21.73
C THR A 7 -22.25 14.04 20.50
N GLN A 8 -22.34 13.20 19.46
CA GLN A 8 -21.54 13.38 18.25
C GLN A 8 -22.00 14.61 17.48
N GLU A 9 -23.31 14.75 17.33
CA GLU A 9 -24.00 15.83 16.64
C GLU A 9 -23.61 17.17 17.26
N PHE A 10 -23.52 17.21 18.59
CA PHE A 10 -23.09 18.40 19.32
C PHE A 10 -21.62 18.74 19.05
N LYS A 11 -20.71 17.76 19.07
CA LYS A 11 -19.28 18.01 18.74
C LYS A 11 -19.13 18.55 17.33
N GLU A 12 -19.85 17.99 16.37
CA GLU A 12 -19.82 18.44 14.98
C GLU A 12 -20.41 19.83 14.81
N GLN A 13 -21.53 20.13 15.47
CA GLN A 13 -22.12 21.46 15.47
C GLN A 13 -21.13 22.51 15.98
N ILE A 14 -20.48 22.24 17.12
CA ILE A 14 -19.48 23.14 17.69
C ILE A 14 -18.28 23.31 16.75
N LEU A 15 -17.81 22.25 16.11
CA LEU A 15 -16.70 22.32 15.18
C LEU A 15 -17.04 23.10 13.91
N ARG A 16 -18.25 22.95 13.35
CA ARG A 16 -18.75 23.74 12.22
C ARG A 16 -18.84 25.22 12.59
N GLU A 17 -19.46 25.52 13.72
CA GLU A 17 -19.60 26.89 14.22
C GLU A 17 -18.23 27.54 14.51
N CYS A 18 -17.26 26.77 15.01
CA CYS A 18 -15.87 27.25 15.15
C CYS A 18 -15.19 27.57 13.81
N GLN A 19 -15.55 26.88 12.73
CA GLN A 19 -15.04 27.17 11.38
C GLN A 19 -15.69 28.43 10.81
N GLU A 20 -17.00 28.59 10.97
CA GLU A 20 -17.76 29.75 10.49
C GLU A 20 -17.37 31.04 11.22
N VAL A 21 -17.26 30.99 12.55
CA VAL A 21 -16.92 32.16 13.38
C VAL A 21 -15.41 32.47 13.34
N GLY A 22 -14.57 31.49 13.02
CA GLY A 22 -13.11 31.63 13.01
C GLY A 22 -12.47 31.81 14.39
N ASN A 23 -13.25 31.81 15.48
CA ASN A 23 -12.76 32.02 16.84
C ASN A 23 -13.32 30.99 17.84
N VAL A 24 -12.47 30.00 18.17
CA VAL A 24 -12.80 28.90 19.10
C VAL A 24 -13.14 29.41 20.51
N ALA A 25 -12.51 30.48 20.99
CA ALA A 25 -12.70 30.98 22.36
C ALA A 25 -14.09 31.60 22.56
N VAL A 26 -14.65 32.23 21.51
CA VAL A 26 -16.01 32.79 21.56
C VAL A 26 -17.04 31.67 21.60
N VAL A 27 -16.91 30.68 20.72
CA VAL A 27 -17.79 29.50 20.66
C VAL A 27 -17.72 28.70 21.97
N ALA A 28 -16.51 28.49 22.50
CA ALA A 28 -16.27 27.82 23.78
C ALA A 28 -17.04 28.47 24.93
N ARG A 29 -16.97 29.81 25.04
CA ARG A 29 -17.69 30.56 26.08
C ARG A 29 -19.21 30.46 25.93
N ARG A 30 -19.73 30.57 24.70
CA ARG A 30 -21.18 30.48 24.44
C ARG A 30 -21.77 29.13 24.86
N HIS A 31 -21.02 28.04 24.64
CA HIS A 31 -21.46 26.69 24.96
C HIS A 31 -20.96 26.17 26.31
N ASN A 32 -20.28 27.03 27.09
CA ASN A 32 -19.68 26.68 28.38
C ASN A 32 -18.77 25.43 28.32
N ILE A 33 -17.99 25.33 27.23
CA ILE A 33 -17.03 24.25 26.97
C ILE A 33 -15.62 24.83 27.10
N SER A 34 -14.67 24.06 27.61
CA SER A 34 -13.27 24.51 27.58
C SER A 34 -12.77 24.59 26.11
N PRO A 35 -12.04 25.65 25.73
CA PRO A 35 -11.43 25.73 24.38
C PRO A 35 -10.53 24.53 24.07
N ASN A 36 -9.84 23.99 25.09
CA ASN A 36 -8.96 22.83 24.95
C ASN A 36 -9.74 21.56 24.54
N THR A 37 -10.96 21.39 25.04
CA THR A 37 -11.86 20.30 24.64
C THR A 37 -12.18 20.39 23.14
N ILE A 38 -12.50 21.59 22.64
CA ILE A 38 -12.80 21.81 21.23
C ILE A 38 -11.56 21.57 20.36
N HIS A 39 -10.39 22.06 20.79
CA HIS A 39 -9.12 21.78 20.10
C HIS A 39 -8.81 20.27 20.03
N THR A 40 -9.13 19.53 21.08
CA THR A 40 -9.00 18.07 21.11
C THR A 40 -9.91 17.41 20.08
N TRP A 41 -11.18 17.83 19.97
CA TRP A 41 -12.09 17.33 18.95
C TRP A 41 -11.63 17.68 17.54
N ARG A 42 -11.20 18.92 17.31
CA ARG A 42 -10.66 19.36 16.01
C ARG A 42 -9.46 18.52 15.57
N ARG A 43 -8.56 18.21 16.51
CA ARG A 43 -7.38 17.37 16.26
C ARG A 43 -7.77 15.93 15.95
N LYS A 44 -8.79 15.36 16.61
CA LYS A 44 -9.31 14.02 16.31
C LYS A 44 -9.96 13.97 14.92
N ALA A 45 -10.85 14.93 14.63
CA ALA A 45 -11.49 15.06 13.32
C ALA A 45 -10.48 15.13 12.17
N ARG A 46 -9.38 15.88 12.33
CA ARG A 46 -8.33 15.97 11.31
C ARG A 46 -7.56 14.67 11.06
N ARG A 47 -7.40 13.80 12.07
CA ARG A 47 -6.64 12.56 11.91
C ARG A 47 -7.49 11.41 11.37
N THR A 48 -8.73 11.32 11.83
CA THR A 48 -9.61 10.17 11.54
C THR A 48 -10.69 10.51 10.51
N GLY A 49 -10.81 11.79 10.09
CA GLY A 49 -11.93 12.28 9.28
C GLY A 49 -13.22 12.48 10.08
N SER A 50 -13.28 11.98 11.32
CA SER A 50 -14.44 12.06 12.22
C SER A 50 -14.01 12.33 13.66
N THR A 51 -14.91 12.92 14.46
CA THR A 51 -14.76 12.98 15.93
C THR A 51 -15.20 11.71 16.63
N THR A 52 -15.85 10.78 15.93
CA THR A 52 -16.11 9.42 16.41
C THR A 52 -14.83 8.58 16.35
N PRO A 53 -14.45 7.91 17.45
CA PRO A 53 -13.55 6.77 17.35
C PRO A 53 -14.21 5.71 16.46
N LEU A 54 -13.44 5.09 15.56
CA LEU A 54 -13.91 3.89 14.88
C LEU A 54 -14.26 2.82 15.93
N PRO A 55 -15.32 2.02 15.71
CA PRO A 55 -15.59 0.84 16.50
C PRO A 55 -14.33 -0.01 16.66
N ALA A 56 -14.11 -0.56 17.86
CA ALA A 56 -12.90 -1.32 18.14
C ALA A 56 -12.71 -2.52 17.19
N ASP A 57 -13.82 -3.09 16.73
CA ASP A 57 -13.82 -4.20 15.78
C ASP A 57 -13.39 -3.77 14.38
N ASP A 58 -13.80 -2.58 13.93
CA ASP A 58 -13.34 -2.01 12.65
C ASP A 58 -11.85 -1.72 12.67
N VAL A 59 -11.33 -1.19 13.79
CA VAL A 59 -9.88 -0.96 13.96
C VAL A 59 -9.09 -2.26 13.89
N LYS A 60 -9.58 -3.32 14.56
CA LYS A 60 -8.96 -4.65 14.49
C LYS A 60 -9.01 -5.20 13.07
N ARG A 61 -10.14 -5.06 12.39
CA ARG A 61 -10.32 -5.54 11.02
C ARG A 61 -9.39 -4.82 10.04
N ILE A 62 -9.27 -3.49 10.15
CA ILE A 62 -8.34 -2.70 9.34
C ILE A 62 -6.91 -3.20 9.55
N LYS A 63 -6.48 -3.36 10.81
CA LYS A 63 -5.14 -3.86 11.13
C LYS A 63 -4.87 -5.26 10.57
N GLU A 64 -5.87 -6.15 10.64
CA GLU A 64 -5.77 -7.49 10.06
C GLU A 64 -5.63 -7.44 8.54
N LEU A 65 -6.42 -6.58 7.87
CA LEU A 65 -6.36 -6.38 6.43
C LEU A 65 -5.02 -5.80 6.00
N GLU A 66 -4.49 -4.81 6.71
CA GLU A 66 -3.16 -4.24 6.48
C GLU A 66 -2.06 -5.30 6.59
N ALA A 67 -2.11 -6.15 7.62
CA ALA A 67 -1.15 -7.24 7.80
C ALA A 67 -1.25 -8.26 6.65
N ARG A 68 -2.47 -8.60 6.22
CA ARG A 68 -2.70 -9.52 5.11
C ARG A 68 -2.20 -8.93 3.79
N LEU A 69 -2.42 -7.64 3.56
CA LEU A 69 -1.95 -6.92 2.38
C LEU A 69 -0.42 -6.86 2.34
N ALA A 70 0.23 -6.57 3.46
CA ALA A 70 1.69 -6.60 3.56
C ALA A 70 2.25 -8.00 3.21
N LYS A 71 1.64 -9.06 3.76
CA LYS A 71 2.03 -10.44 3.42
C LYS A 71 1.86 -10.75 1.93
N ILE A 72 0.72 -10.37 1.34
CA ILE A 72 0.46 -10.56 -0.10
C ILE A 72 1.49 -9.80 -0.94
N SER A 73 1.83 -8.57 -0.57
CA SER A 73 2.86 -7.77 -1.26
C SER A 73 4.21 -8.48 -1.23
N THR A 74 4.65 -8.96 -0.06
CA THR A 74 5.94 -9.65 0.07
C THR A 74 5.99 -10.93 -0.75
N GLU A 75 4.89 -11.68 -0.81
CA GLU A 75 4.80 -12.89 -1.63
C GLU A 75 4.80 -12.53 -3.12
N ASN A 76 4.13 -11.46 -3.52
CA ASN A 76 4.13 -10.98 -4.90
C ASN A 76 5.55 -10.60 -5.36
N ASP A 77 6.31 -9.87 -4.53
CA ASP A 77 7.70 -9.49 -4.83
C ASP A 77 8.63 -10.70 -4.88
N ARG A 78 8.36 -11.74 -4.09
CA ARG A 78 9.06 -13.02 -4.17
C ARG A 78 8.75 -13.75 -5.47
N LEU A 79 7.47 -13.86 -5.83
CA LEU A 79 7.03 -14.53 -7.05
C LEU A 79 7.57 -13.84 -8.30
N LYS A 80 7.54 -12.50 -8.35
CA LYS A 80 8.13 -11.73 -9.45
C LYS A 80 9.62 -12.01 -9.64
N ARG A 81 10.39 -12.12 -8.54
CA ARG A 81 11.81 -12.49 -8.62
C ARG A 81 12.02 -13.88 -9.20
N ILE A 82 11.24 -14.86 -8.73
CA ILE A 82 11.32 -16.23 -9.24
C ILE A 82 10.96 -16.27 -10.73
N VAL A 83 9.92 -15.56 -11.15
CA VAL A 83 9.51 -15.48 -12.56
C VAL A 83 10.64 -14.89 -13.41
N ALA A 84 11.23 -13.77 -13.02
CA ALA A 84 12.33 -13.15 -13.76
C ALA A 84 13.57 -14.07 -13.87
N GLU A 85 13.91 -14.79 -12.78
CA GLU A 85 14.99 -15.77 -12.80
C GLU A 85 14.71 -16.92 -13.78
N LYS A 86 13.48 -17.40 -13.82
CA LYS A 86 13.06 -18.48 -14.72
C LYS A 86 13.00 -18.03 -16.17
N GLU A 87 12.52 -16.83 -16.45
CA GLU A 87 12.55 -16.23 -17.79
C GLU A 87 13.98 -16.11 -18.30
N LEU A 88 14.91 -15.60 -17.48
CA LEU A 88 16.33 -15.53 -17.85
C LEU A 88 16.92 -16.92 -18.12
N GLN A 89 16.61 -17.91 -17.28
CA GLN A 89 17.06 -19.29 -17.48
C GLN A 89 16.57 -19.85 -18.81
N ILE A 90 15.31 -19.59 -19.19
CA ILE A 90 14.73 -20.03 -20.46
C ILE A 90 15.49 -19.37 -21.63
N THR A 91 15.70 -18.05 -21.60
CA THR A 91 16.43 -17.33 -22.65
C THR A 91 17.83 -17.89 -22.85
N ILE A 92 18.59 -18.11 -21.78
CA ILE A 92 19.94 -18.69 -21.86
C ILE A 92 19.89 -20.10 -22.46
N MET A 93 18.91 -20.93 -22.06
CA MET A 93 18.78 -22.29 -22.59
C MET A 93 18.44 -22.29 -24.09
N GLU A 94 17.63 -21.35 -24.56
CA GLU A 94 17.31 -21.17 -25.97
C GLU A 94 18.55 -20.74 -26.77
N GLU A 95 19.30 -19.74 -26.28
CA GLU A 95 20.55 -19.30 -26.91
C GLU A 95 21.59 -20.44 -27.02
N VAL A 96 21.78 -21.21 -25.95
CA VAL A 96 22.72 -22.36 -25.96
C VAL A 96 22.26 -23.43 -26.95
N ARG A 97 20.95 -23.67 -27.06
CA ARG A 97 20.40 -24.61 -28.03
C ARG A 97 20.71 -24.14 -29.45
N ASP A 98 20.46 -22.87 -29.75
CA ASP A 98 20.68 -22.29 -31.06
C ASP A 98 22.16 -22.34 -31.45
N LEU A 99 23.08 -21.96 -30.54
CA LEU A 99 24.52 -22.07 -30.75
C LEU A 99 24.96 -23.50 -31.11
N LYS A 100 24.44 -24.51 -30.41
CA LYS A 100 24.72 -25.92 -30.74
C LYS A 100 24.19 -26.32 -32.11
N THR A 101 23.02 -25.82 -32.50
CA THR A 101 22.49 -26.12 -33.85
C THR A 101 23.32 -25.50 -34.95
N LEU A 102 23.90 -24.32 -34.72
CA LEU A 102 24.80 -23.65 -35.66
C LEU A 102 26.14 -24.38 -35.78
N ASP A 103 26.72 -24.81 -34.66
CA ASP A 103 27.98 -25.57 -34.61
C ASP A 103 27.86 -26.91 -35.35
N ASN A 104 26.76 -27.65 -35.14
CA ASN A 104 26.49 -28.89 -35.88
C ASN A 104 26.40 -28.66 -37.40
N ARG A 105 25.73 -27.58 -37.85
CA ARG A 105 25.62 -27.27 -39.29
C ARG A 105 26.98 -26.93 -39.91
N GLN A 106 27.80 -26.14 -39.21
CA GLN A 106 29.15 -25.80 -39.68
C GLN A 106 30.07 -27.03 -39.75
N SER A 107 29.89 -27.98 -38.82
CA SER A 107 30.61 -29.25 -38.83
C SER A 107 30.22 -30.14 -40.02
N ASP A 108 28.93 -30.23 -40.34
CA ASP A 108 28.41 -30.98 -41.49
C ASP A 108 28.91 -30.38 -42.82
N ASP A 109 28.87 -29.04 -42.95
CA ASP A 109 29.36 -28.33 -44.13
C ASP A 109 30.87 -28.55 -44.34
N SER A 110 31.66 -28.50 -43.26
CA SER A 110 33.12 -28.71 -43.32
C SER A 110 33.49 -30.13 -43.79
N GLN A 111 32.75 -31.15 -43.34
CA GLN A 111 32.98 -32.54 -43.76
C GLN A 111 32.54 -32.81 -45.21
N SER A 112 31.52 -32.10 -45.71
CA SER A 112 31.05 -32.20 -47.10
C SER A 112 32.10 -31.68 -48.10
N VAL A 113 32.71 -30.53 -47.79
CA VAL A 113 33.74 -29.90 -48.65
C VAL A 113 35.00 -30.77 -48.73
N ASP A 114 35.44 -31.37 -47.62
CA ASP A 114 36.61 -32.26 -47.60
C ASP A 114 36.39 -33.56 -48.39
N ARG A 115 35.17 -34.12 -48.38
CA ARG A 115 34.84 -35.31 -49.19
C ARG A 115 34.82 -35.05 -50.70
N THR A 116 34.65 -33.81 -51.12
CA THR A 116 34.58 -33.43 -52.55
C THR A 116 35.97 -33.14 -53.12
N ARG A 117 37.02 -33.12 -52.29
CA ARG A 117 38.38 -32.70 -52.65
C ARG A 117 39.38 -33.85 -52.82
N VAL A 118 38.91 -35.10 -52.80
CA VAL A 118 39.68 -36.34 -53.06
C VAL A 118 39.38 -36.85 -54.47
#